data_AF-A0A7S7RM02-F1
#
_entry.id   AF-A0A7S7RM02-F1
#
_cell.length_a   1.000
_cell.length_b   1.000
_cell.length_c   1.000
_cell.angle_alpha   90.00
_cell.angle_beta   90.00
_cell.angle_gamma   90.00
#
_symmetry.space_group_name_H-M   'P 1'
#
loop_
_entity.id
_entity.type
_entity.pdbx_description
1 polymer ?
#
loop_
_entity_poly.entity_id
_entity_poly.type
_entity_poly.pdbx_seq_one_letter_code
_entity_poly.pdbx_strand_id
1 'polypeptide(L)' 'MTYGEYYYLVKYDMKLVDGSWIAKSPNMKIPLQMSREEASVYYTLKFREYWKNLNLTQK' A
#
# COMPACT_ATOMS: atom_id res chain seq x y z
N MET A 1 -1.90 -4.77 4.12
CA MET A 1 -1.36 -3.40 4.05
C MET A 1 -0.90 -3.00 5.44
N THR A 2 0.33 -2.53 5.59
CA THR A 2 0.85 -2.01 6.84
C THR A 2 0.37 -0.58 7.05
N TYR A 3 0.49 -0.07 8.28
CA TYR A 3 0.19 1.32 8.61
C TYR A 3 0.95 2.31 7.71
N GLY A 4 2.24 2.07 7.49
CA GLY A 4 3.07 2.92 6.63
C GLY A 4 2.61 2.95 5.17
N GLU A 5 2.22 1.80 4.62
CA GLU A 5 1.71 1.70 3.24
C GLU A 5 0.38 2.43 3.05
N TYR A 6 -0.50 2.34 4.04
CA TYR A 6 -1.78 3.04 4.01
C TYR A 6 -1.59 4.55 3.97
N TYR A 7 -0.78 5.09 4.89
CA TYR A 7 -0.51 6.52 4.94
C TYR A 7 0.23 7.02 3.71
N TYR A 8 1.12 6.19 3.15
CA TYR A 8 1.77 6.48 1.88
C TYR A 8 0.73 6.65 0.75
N LEU A 9 -0.17 5.68 0.57
CA LEU A 9 -1.20 5.75 -0.49
C LEU A 9 -2.12 6.95 -0.32
N VAL A 10 -2.61 7.20 0.91
CA VAL A 10 -3.45 8.35 1.23
C VAL A 10 -2.75 9.66 0.84
N LYS A 11 -1.46 9.81 1.17
CA LYS A 11 -0.69 11.02 0.85
C LYS A 11 -0.52 11.22 -0.65
N TYR A 12 -0.28 10.17 -1.42
CA TYR A 12 -0.11 10.28 -2.87
C TYR A 12 -1.42 10.56 -3.61
N ASP A 13 -2.55 10.10 -3.07
CA ASP A 13 -3.88 10.38 -3.62
C ASP A 13 -4.53 11.68 -3.10
N MET A 14 -3.87 12.42 -2.19
CA MET A 14 -4.33 13.72 -1.71
C MET A 14 -4.36 14.75 -2.83
N LYS A 15 -5.48 15.46 -2.95
CA LYS A 15 -5.67 16.58 -3.88
C LYS A 15 -6.26 17.77 -3.16
N LEU A 16 -5.85 18.97 -3.55
CA LEU A 16 -6.45 20.21 -3.07
C LEU A 16 -7.77 20.44 -3.83
N VAL A 17 -8.88 20.47 -3.12
CA VAL A 17 -10.22 20.73 -3.65
C VAL A 17 -10.88 21.73 -2.73
N ASP A 18 -11.26 22.90 -3.25
CA ASP A 18 -11.92 23.99 -2.51
C ASP A 18 -11.21 24.39 -1.21
N GLY A 19 -9.88 24.52 -1.26
CA GLY A 19 -9.05 24.91 -0.12
C GLY A 19 -8.83 23.82 0.93
N SER A 20 -9.41 22.62 0.72
CA SER A 20 -9.24 21.46 1.59
C SER A 20 -8.44 20.36 0.90
N TRP A 21 -7.55 19.70 1.64
CA TRP A 21 -6.87 18.52 1.14
C TRP A 21 -7.76 17.28 1.31
N ILE A 22 -8.23 16.74 0.20
CA ILE A 22 -9.10 15.57 0.17
C ILE A 22 -8.30 14.38 -0.36
N ALA A 23 -8.28 13.28 0.40
CA ALA A 23 -7.76 11.99 -0.05
C ALA A 23 -8.90 11.02 -0.28
N LYS A 24 -8.80 10.17 -1.30
CA LYS A 24 -9.65 8.98 -1.38
C LYS A 24 -9.12 7.97 -0.37
N SER A 25 -9.92 7.64 0.64
CA SER A 25 -9.57 6.54 1.54
C SER A 25 -9.44 5.26 0.71
N PRO A 26 -8.30 4.54 0.77
CA PRO A 26 -8.20 3.21 0.21
C PRO A 26 -9.33 2.34 0.77
N ASN A 27 -10.06 1.60 -0.07
CA ASN A 27 -11.12 0.69 0.37
C ASN A 27 -10.52 -0.60 0.95
N MET A 28 -9.70 -0.47 1.99
CA MET A 28 -8.98 -1.57 2.62
C MET A 28 -8.79 -1.29 4.11
N LYS A 29 -8.96 -2.31 4.95
CA LYS A 29 -8.72 -2.22 6.39
C LYS A 29 -7.25 -2.52 6.69
N ILE A 30 -6.63 -1.71 7.53
CA ILE A 30 -5.31 -1.99 8.09
C ILE A 30 -5.52 -3.03 9.21
N PRO A 31 -4.89 -4.22 9.14
CA PRO A 31 -4.89 -5.15 10.26
C PRO A 31 -4.16 -4.49 11.45
N LEU A 32 -4.80 -4.51 12.62
CA LEU A 32 -4.25 -3.95 13.87
C LEU A 32 -3.03 -4.74 14.37
N GLN A 33 -3.02 -6.04 14.10
CA GLN A 33 -1.92 -6.94 14.38
C GLN A 33 -1.77 -7.95 13.24
N MET A 34 -0.54 -8.39 13.02
CA MET A 34 -0.21 -9.57 12.23
C MET A 34 0.69 -10.45 13.08
N SER A 35 0.42 -11.75 13.08
CA SER A 35 1.36 -12.77 13.55
C SER A 35 2.63 -12.76 12.70
N ARG A 36 3.68 -13.41 13.21
CA ARG A 36 4.95 -13.55 12.49
C ARG A 36 4.75 -14.27 11.15
N GLU A 37 3.90 -15.28 11.16
CA GLU A 37 3.56 -16.12 10.01
C GLU A 37 2.81 -15.29 8.95
N GLU A 38 1.80 -14.53 9.37
CA GLU A 38 1.05 -13.64 8.47
C GLU A 38 1.94 -12.56 7.86
N ALA A 39 2.81 -11.94 8.66
CA ALA A 39 3.76 -10.95 8.17
C ALA A 39 4.73 -11.56 7.15
N SER A 40 5.25 -12.76 7.43
CA SER A 40 6.16 -13.47 6.52
C SER A 40 5.50 -13.77 5.17
N VAL A 41 4.26 -14.27 5.18
CA VAL A 41 3.49 -14.53 3.95
C VAL A 41 3.22 -13.24 3.20
N TYR A 42 2.73 -12.20 3.89
CA TYR A 42 2.40 -10.91 3.31
C TYR A 42 3.59 -10.28 2.57
N TYR A 43 4.73 -10.15 3.23
CA TYR A 43 5.91 -9.53 2.61
C TYR A 43 6.50 -10.39 1.51
N THR A 44 6.49 -11.73 1.65
CA THR A 44 6.97 -12.63 0.60
C THR A 44 6.18 -12.46 -0.69
N LEU A 45 4.84 -12.42 -0.61
CA LEU A 45 3.98 -12.19 -1.76
C LEU A 45 4.24 -10.80 -2.38
N LYS A 46 4.34 -9.77 -1.53
CA LYS A 46 4.60 -8.40 -1.97
C LYS A 46 5.93 -8.27 -2.72
N PHE A 47 7.00 -8.89 -2.22
CA PHE A 47 8.30 -8.88 -2.91
C PHE A 47 8.24 -9.60 -4.26
N ARG A 48 7.55 -10.75 -4.34
CA ARG A 48 7.38 -11.48 -5.61
C ARG A 48 6.65 -10.63 -6.65
N GLU A 49 5.59 -9.94 -6.26
CA GLU A 49 4.86 -9.03 -7.16
C GLU A 49 5.73 -7.85 -7.62
N TYR A 50 6.49 -7.24 -6.70
CA TYR A 50 7.41 -6.16 -7.04
C TYR A 50 8.41 -6.58 -8.12
N TRP A 51 9.09 -7.72 -7.93
CA TRP A 51 10.05 -8.24 -8.91
C TRP A 51 9.41 -8.62 -10.24
N LYS A 52 8.19 -9.18 -10.21
CA LYS A 52 7.44 -9.49 -11.43
C LYS A 52 7.12 -8.22 -12.22
N ASN A 53 6.64 -7.16 -11.56
CA ASN A 53 6.31 -5.89 -12.20
C ASN A 53 7.55 -5.18 -12.73
N LEU A 54 8.67 -5.23 -12.01
CA LEU A 54 9.95 -4.68 -12.47
C LEU A 54 10.39 -5.34 -13.79
N ASN A 55 10.30 -6.66 -13.88
CA ASN A 55 10.66 -7.42 -15.09
C ASN A 55 9.71 -7.16 -16.27
N LEU A 56 8.44 -6.80 -16.01
CA LEU A 56 7.47 -6.42 -17.04
C LEU A 56 7.70 -5.01 -17.59
N THR A 57 8.31 -4.12 -16.80
CA THR A 57 8.56 -2.72 -17.18
C THR A 57 9.86 -2.58 -18.00
N GLN A 58 10.70 -3.62 -18.02
CA GLN A 58 11.96 -3.67 -18.78
C GLN A 58 11.82 -4.30 -20.17
N LYS A 59 10.62 -4.75 -20.56
CA LYS A 59 10.30 -5.27 -21.90
C LYS A 59 9.55 -4.23 -22.71
#